data_AF-A0A840PHK8-F1
#
_entry.id   AF-A0A840PHK8-F1
#
_cell.length_a   1.000
_cell.length_b   1.000
_cell.length_c   1.000
_cell.angle_alpha   90.00
_cell.angle_beta   90.00
_cell.angle_gamma   90.00
#
_symmetry.space_group_name_H-M   'P 1'
#
loop_
_entity.id
_entity.type
_entity.pdbx_description
1 polymer ?
#
loop_
_entity_poly.entity_id
_entity_poly.type
_entity_poly.pdbx_seq_one_letter_code
_entity_poly.pdbx_strand_id
1 'polypeptide(L)' 'MRIANVAGRVVLAYGEEPIDVRKAGRGEFGPSPSAVFGRWARFGAWADAEHGRSGSAYRR' A
#
# COMPACT_ATOMS: atom_id res chain seq x y z
N MET A 1 6.77 5.98 -1.97
CA MET A 1 5.65 5.19 -1.41
C MET A 1 4.75 6.09 -0.57
N ARG A 2 3.44 6.08 -0.82
CA ARG A 2 2.44 6.81 -0.02
C ARG A 2 1.31 5.85 0.34
N ILE A 3 0.84 5.92 1.57
CA ILE A 3 -0.30 5.12 2.04
C ILE A 3 -1.36 6.06 2.62
N ALA A 4 -2.62 5.66 2.51
CA ALA A 4 -3.73 6.34 3.16
C ALA A 4 -4.51 5.36 4.02
N ASN A 5 -5.19 5.89 5.03
CA ASN A 5 -6.16 5.15 5.81
C ASN A 5 -7.55 5.56 5.33
N VAL A 6 -8.29 4.60 4.77
CA VAL A 6 -9.67 4.79 4.33
C VAL A 6 -10.56 3.89 5.16
N ALA A 7 -11.39 4.48 6.02
CA ALA A 7 -12.31 3.76 6.90
C ALA A 7 -11.63 2.65 7.73
N GLY A 8 -10.42 2.90 8.24
CA GLY A 8 -9.64 1.94 9.03
C GLY A 8 -8.83 0.94 8.21
N ARG A 9 -8.84 1.05 6.88
CA ARG A 9 -8.11 0.17 5.96
C ARG A 9 -6.94 0.90 5.33
N VAL A 10 -5.79 0.23 5.26
CA VAL A 10 -4.63 0.73 4.53
C VAL A 10 -4.86 0.57 3.04
N VAL A 11 -4.67 1.68 2.33
CA VAL A 11 -4.57 1.70 0.87
C VAL A 11 -3.22 2.26 0.46
N LEU A 12 -2.62 1.70 -0.59
CA LEU A 12 -1.43 2.22 -1.23
C LEU A 12 -1.86 3.26 -2.26
N ALA A 13 -1.46 4.51 -2.07
CA ALA A 13 -1.72 5.59 -3.01
C ALA A 13 -0.67 5.50 -4.14
N TYR A 14 -1.05 4.83 -5.22
CA TYR A 14 -0.19 4.53 -6.35
C TYR A 14 -0.89 4.85 -7.67
N GLY A 15 -0.30 5.71 -8.51
CA GLY A 15 -0.94 6.15 -9.75
C GLY A 15 -2.25 6.90 -9.48
N GLU A 16 -3.28 6.62 -10.28
CA GLU A 16 -4.59 7.28 -10.21
C GLU A 16 -5.58 6.53 -9.30
N GLU A 17 -5.40 5.22 -9.12
CA GLU A 17 -6.31 4.38 -8.34
C GLU A 17 -5.64 3.87 -7.05
N PRO A 18 -6.22 4.15 -5.87
CA PRO A 18 -5.70 3.62 -4.62
C PRO A 18 -5.88 2.09 -4.55
N ILE A 19 -4.81 1.40 -4.16
CA ILE A 19 -4.78 -0.06 -4.10
C ILE A 19 -5.09 -0.53 -2.67
N ASP A 20 -6.14 -1.34 -2.49
CA ASP A 20 -6.45 -1.98 -1.20
C ASP A 20 -5.35 -3.01 -0.86
N VAL A 21 -4.56 -2.70 0.16
CA VAL A 21 -3.38 -3.48 0.56
C VAL A 21 -3.76 -4.87 1.07
N ARG A 22 -4.91 -5.03 1.74
CA ARG A 22 -5.34 -6.34 2.24
C ARG A 22 -5.71 -7.26 1.07
N LYS A 23 -6.41 -6.73 0.06
CA LYS A 23 -6.78 -7.49 -1.15
C LYS A 23 -5.54 -7.84 -1.98
N ALA A 24 -4.73 -6.83 -2.31
CA ALA A 24 -3.56 -7.01 -3.16
C ALA A 24 -2.45 -7.84 -2.49
N GLY A 25 -2.23 -7.63 -1.19
CA GLY A 25 -1.30 -8.40 -0.37
C GLY A 25 -1.82 -9.76 0.08
N ARG A 26 -2.98 -10.22 -0.40
CA ARG A 26 -3.57 -11.55 -0.08
C ARG A 26 -3.65 -11.84 1.43
N GLY A 27 -3.87 -10.80 2.25
CA GLY A 27 -3.91 -10.92 3.72
C GLY A 27 -2.56 -10.95 4.44
N GLU A 28 -1.43 -10.85 3.72
CA GLU A 28 -0.08 -10.78 4.31
C GLU A 28 0.11 -9.51 5.16
N PHE A 29 -0.52 -8.42 4.72
CA PHE A 29 -0.57 -7.15 5.44
C PHE A 29 -1.97 -6.98 6.02
N GLY A 30 -2.06 -6.89 7.35
CA GLY A 30 -3.33 -6.66 8.03
C GLY A 30 -4.01 -5.36 7.57
N PRO A 31 -5.32 -5.21 7.80
CA PRO A 31 -6.06 -4.04 7.30
C PRO A 31 -5.65 -2.74 7.99
N SER A 32 -5.07 -2.79 9.20
CA SER A 32 -4.74 -1.60 9.99
C SER A 32 -3.36 -1.02 9.65
N PRO A 33 -3.19 0.31 9.74
CA PRO A 33 -1.88 0.95 9.58
C PRO A 33 -0.81 0.37 10.50
N SER A 34 -1.17 0.07 11.76
CA SER A 34 -0.24 -0.50 12.75
C SER A 34 0.32 -1.86 12.31
N ALA A 35 -0.48 -2.69 11.65
CA ALA A 35 -0.02 -3.99 11.14
C ALA A 35 0.99 -3.83 9.99
N VAL A 36 0.79 -2.81 9.14
CA VAL A 36 1.70 -2.46 8.05
C VAL A 36 3.00 -1.85 8.59
N PHE A 37 2.90 -0.93 9.55
CA PHE A 37 4.07 -0.31 10.17
C PHE A 37 4.95 -1.32 10.91
N GLY A 38 4.35 -2.35 11.53
CA GLY A 38 5.11 -3.45 12.13
C GLY A 38 5.94 -4.28 11.13
N ARG A 39 5.66 -4.17 9.83
CA ARG A 39 6.36 -4.91 8.76
C ARG A 39 6.78 -3.98 7.61
N TRP A 40 7.16 -2.75 7.93
CA TRP A 40 7.36 -1.69 6.94
C TRP A 40 8.35 -2.07 5.82
N ALA A 41 9.48 -2.69 6.16
CA ALA A 41 10.48 -3.11 5.16
C ALA A 41 9.91 -4.14 4.16
N ARG A 42 9.14 -5.11 4.64
CA ARG A 42 8.51 -6.13 3.80
C ARG A 42 7.40 -5.54 2.93
N PHE A 43 6.59 -4.65 3.50
CA PHE A 43 5.59 -3.89 2.75
C PHE A 43 6.25 -3.04 1.64
N GLY A 44 7.36 -2.39 1.96
CA GLY A 44 8.22 -1.65 1.02
C GLY A 44 8.60 -2.49 -0.19
N ALA A 45 9.23 -3.65 0.06
CA ALA A 45 9.68 -4.56 -0.98
C ALA A 45 8.53 -5.12 -1.83
N TRP A 46 7.41 -5.49 -1.19
CA TRP A 46 6.21 -5.95 -1.90
C TRP A 46 5.67 -4.89 -2.86
N ALA A 47 5.47 -3.66 -2.38
CA ALA A 47 4.92 -2.61 -3.22
C ALA A 47 5.94 -2.09 -4.26
N ASP A 48 7.24 -2.25 -4.05
CA ASP A 48 8.22 -2.00 -5.12
C ASP A 48 8.20 -3.12 -6.19
N ALA A 49 8.07 -4.38 -5.78
CA ALA A 49 8.02 -5.51 -6.71
C ALA A 49 6.75 -5.48 -7.58
N GLU A 50 5.59 -5.24 -6.98
CA GLU A 50 4.28 -5.24 -7.65
C GLU A 50 3.94 -3.88 -8.28
N HIS A 51 4.44 -2.80 -7.69
CA HIS A 51 4.04 -1.43 -7.99
C HIS A 51 5.25 -0.47 -7.99
N GLY A 52 6.46 -0.92 -8.32
CA GLY A 52 7.64 -0.03 -8.43
C GLY A 52 7.79 0.60 -9.82
N ARG A 53 7.15 0.04 -10.85
CA ARG A 53 7.43 0.34 -12.26
C ARG A 53 6.63 1.49 -12.91
N SER A 54 5.51 1.90 -12.33
CA SER A 54 4.70 3.04 -12.78
C SER A 54 5.01 4.28 -11.92
N GLY A 55 6.01 5.05 -12.36
CA GLY A 55 6.37 6.34 -11.77
C GLY A 55 5.32 7.43 -12.04
N SER A 56 4.06 7.24 -11.61
CA SER A 56 3.04 8.28 -11.74
C SER A 56 2.74 8.91 -10.39
N ALA A 57 3.11 10.20 -10.30
CA ALA A 57 2.83 11.04 -9.16
C ALA A 57 1.31 11.23 -9.01
N TYR A 58 0.76 10.74 -7.90
CA TYR A 58 -0.61 11.01 -7.47
C TYR A 58 -0.85 12.54 -7.50
N ARG A 59 -1.62 13.03 -8.48
CA ARG A 59 -2.08 14.43 -8.53
C ARG A 59 -3.28 14.57 -7.59
N ARG A 60 -3.18 15.58 -6.73
CA ARG A 60 -4.21 15.97 -5.74
C ARG A 60 -5.41 16.57 -6.45
#